data_AF-A0A3M1CES1-F1
#
_entry.id   AF-A0A3M1CES1-F1
#
_cell.length_a   1.000
_cell.length_b   1.000
_cell.length_c   1.000
_cell.angle_alpha   90.00
_cell.angle_beta   90.00
_cell.angle_gamma   90.00
#
_symmetry.space_group_name_H-M   'P 1'
#
loop_
_entity.id
_entity.type
_entity.pdbx_description
1 polymer ?
#
loop_
_entity_poly.entity_id
_entity_poly.type
_entity_poly.pdbx_seq_one_letter_code
_entity_poly.pdbx_strand_id
1 'polypeptide(L)'
;MLPQQPSRIWKETLFMWAVAIGIIAVFKLFSFVPFIKENLWGIAGLVFLFLPLEFLHKKGEDPANYGISWNHLGRGVVLALVLAAITFPPYMPAYKWWFGRTRPFDLHLPSTFWQEVVGYFLLVALPEEAFYRGYLQTRLDGVFKKKVRVLGADVGWSLVVTSALFALGHLVEPRLDKLGTFFPGLVFGWMRARTGSIGGAVVFHALCDIWAQVLRYGYFPSIG
;
A
#
# COMPACT_ATOMS: atom_id res chain seq x y z
N MET A 1 22.65 -11.65 -14.18
CA MET A 1 22.16 -10.60 -15.10
C MET A 1 23.19 -9.50 -15.20
N LEU A 2 23.47 -8.98 -16.39
CA LEU A 2 24.29 -7.76 -16.53
C LEU A 2 23.61 -6.63 -15.72
N PRO A 3 24.36 -5.82 -14.94
CA PRO A 3 23.78 -4.70 -14.21
C PRO A 3 23.05 -3.79 -15.21
N GLN A 4 21.73 -3.71 -15.12
CA GLN A 4 20.99 -2.77 -15.95
C GLN A 4 21.42 -1.34 -15.56
N GLN A 5 21.65 -0.50 -16.56
CA GLN A 5 22.01 0.89 -16.30
C GLN A 5 20.91 1.57 -15.47
N PRO A 6 21.26 2.36 -14.42
CA PRO A 6 20.29 3.00 -13.53
C PRO A 6 19.20 3.80 -14.25
N SER A 7 19.54 4.46 -15.36
CA SER A 7 18.61 5.23 -16.19
C SER A 7 17.51 4.36 -16.83
N ARG A 8 17.84 3.11 -17.20
CA ARG A 8 16.90 2.17 -17.80
C ARG A 8 15.91 1.67 -16.75
N ILE A 9 16.40 1.33 -15.56
CA ILE A 9 15.56 0.91 -14.44
C ILE A 9 14.60 2.04 -14.04
N TRP A 10 15.10 3.27 -13.92
CA TRP A 10 14.28 4.44 -13.62
C TRP A 10 13.12 4.61 -14.63
N LYS A 11 13.43 4.63 -15.93
CA LYS A 11 12.42 4.74 -16.99
C LYS A 11 11.41 3.60 -16.95
N GLU A 12 11.86 2.37 -16.73
CA GLU A 12 11.00 1.19 -16.61
C GLU A 12 10.04 1.30 -15.42
N THR A 13 10.54 1.70 -14.24
CA THR A 13 9.70 1.86 -13.05
C THR A 13 8.65 2.95 -13.22
N LEU A 14 9.03 4.11 -13.79
CA LEU A 14 8.09 5.19 -14.08
C LEU A 14 7.06 4.79 -15.13
N PHE A 15 7.49 4.08 -16.19
CA PHE A 15 6.58 3.57 -17.21
C PHE A 15 5.58 2.58 -16.60
N MET A 16 6.05 1.61 -15.81
CA MET A 16 5.18 0.64 -15.13
C MET A 16 4.15 1.32 -14.23
N TRP A 17 4.60 2.31 -13.45
CA TRP A 17 3.73 3.11 -12.60
C TRP A 17 2.70 3.91 -13.43
N ALA A 18 3.13 4.60 -14.49
CA ALA A 18 2.25 5.38 -15.34
C ALA A 18 1.21 4.50 -16.06
N VAL A 19 1.58 3.29 -16.50
CA VAL A 19 0.65 2.31 -17.10
C VAL A 19 -0.37 1.85 -16.07
N ALA A 20 0.05 1.45 -14.86
CA ALA A 20 -0.86 1.01 -13.81
C ALA A 20 -1.87 2.10 -13.45
N ILE A 21 -1.38 3.31 -13.16
CA ILE A 21 -2.22 4.47 -12.82
C ILE A 21 -3.12 4.88 -14.00
N GLY A 22 -2.59 4.86 -15.23
CA GLY A 22 -3.34 5.17 -16.44
C GLY A 22 -4.51 4.23 -16.66
N ILE A 23 -4.32 2.91 -16.48
CA ILE A 23 -5.39 1.92 -16.59
C ILE A 23 -6.48 2.20 -15.54
N ILE A 24 -6.09 2.39 -14.27
CA ILE A 24 -7.04 2.64 -13.18
C ILE A 24 -7.79 3.96 -13.41
N ALA A 25 -7.10 5.01 -13.88
CA ALA A 25 -7.71 6.29 -14.22
C ALA A 25 -8.72 6.16 -15.36
N VAL A 26 -8.43 5.36 -16.39
CA VAL A 26 -9.40 5.06 -17.46
C VAL A 26 -10.63 4.39 -16.88
N PHE A 27 -10.50 3.34 -16.06
CA PHE A 27 -11.66 2.73 -15.40
C PHE A 27 -12.43 3.73 -14.51
N LYS A 28 -11.73 4.63 -13.82
CA LYS A 28 -12.35 5.69 -13.03
C LYS A 28 -13.19 6.64 -13.90
N LEU A 29 -12.75 6.98 -15.10
CA LEU A 29 -13.55 7.80 -16.04
C LEU A 29 -14.86 7.10 -16.43
N PHE A 30 -14.87 5.77 -16.48
CA PHE A 30 -16.06 4.96 -16.75
C PHE A 30 -16.85 4.57 -15.49
N SER A 31 -16.58 5.19 -14.33
CA SER A 31 -17.29 4.91 -13.07
C SER A 31 -18.76 5.38 -13.05
N PHE A 32 -19.28 5.92 -14.15
CA PHE A 32 -20.73 6.08 -14.35
C PHE A 32 -21.42 4.73 -14.60
N VAL A 33 -20.69 3.70 -15.03
CA VAL A 33 -21.20 2.33 -15.12
C VAL A 33 -21.20 1.69 -13.72
N PRO A 34 -22.35 1.24 -13.18
CA PRO A 34 -22.44 0.72 -11.81
C PRO A 34 -21.44 -0.39 -11.52
N PHE A 35 -21.32 -1.36 -12.43
CA PHE A 35 -20.35 -2.45 -12.31
C PHE A 35 -18.91 -1.95 -12.13
N ILE A 36 -18.48 -0.95 -12.91
CA ILE A 36 -17.11 -0.41 -12.81
C ILE A 36 -16.94 0.33 -11.48
N LYS A 37 -17.92 1.15 -11.09
CA LYS A 37 -17.91 1.89 -9.82
C LYS A 37 -17.77 0.96 -8.62
N GLU A 38 -18.57 -0.12 -8.60
CA GLU A 38 -18.63 -1.09 -7.52
C GLU A 38 -17.40 -2.00 -7.46
N ASN A 39 -16.68 -2.17 -8.58
CA ASN A 39 -15.53 -3.09 -8.68
C ASN A 39 -14.18 -2.37 -8.86
N LEU A 40 -14.12 -1.04 -8.82
CA LEU A 40 -12.91 -0.27 -9.13
C LEU A 40 -11.70 -0.62 -8.23
N TRP A 41 -11.91 -0.76 -6.93
CA TRP A 41 -10.95 -1.29 -5.96
C TRP A 41 -10.40 -2.68 -6.35
N GLY A 42 -11.26 -3.63 -6.70
CA GLY A 42 -10.84 -4.94 -7.19
C GLY A 42 -10.06 -4.87 -8.50
N ILE A 43 -10.50 -4.03 -9.45
CA ILE A 43 -9.80 -3.77 -10.71
C ILE A 43 -8.39 -3.20 -10.45
N ALA A 44 -8.27 -2.23 -9.55
CA ALA A 44 -6.98 -1.67 -9.14
C ALA A 44 -6.07 -2.74 -8.51
N GLY A 45 -6.62 -3.58 -7.64
CA GLY A 45 -5.92 -4.74 -7.08
C GLY A 45 -5.42 -5.70 -8.15
N LEU A 46 -6.24 -6.04 -9.15
CA LEU A 46 -5.81 -6.88 -10.27
C LEU A 46 -4.66 -6.24 -11.06
N VAL A 47 -4.77 -4.94 -11.37
CA VAL A 47 -3.71 -4.20 -12.07
C VAL A 47 -2.40 -4.21 -11.27
N PHE A 48 -2.45 -3.86 -9.98
CA PHE A 48 -1.26 -3.80 -9.14
C PHE A 48 -0.63 -5.17 -8.87
N LEU A 49 -1.43 -6.24 -8.83
CA LEU A 49 -0.90 -7.58 -8.62
C LEU A 49 -0.34 -8.20 -9.91
N PHE A 50 -1.14 -8.24 -10.97
CA PHE A 50 -0.79 -9.00 -12.17
C PHE A 50 0.20 -8.29 -13.08
N LEU A 51 0.14 -6.96 -13.18
CA LEU A 51 1.04 -6.20 -14.05
C LEU A 51 2.53 -6.42 -13.72
N PRO A 52 3.00 -6.25 -12.47
CA PRO A 52 4.40 -6.50 -12.14
C PRO A 52 4.74 -7.99 -12.17
N LEU A 53 3.84 -8.88 -11.73
CA LEU A 53 4.12 -10.32 -11.70
C LEU A 53 4.30 -10.89 -13.11
N GLU A 54 3.45 -10.50 -14.07
CA GLU A 54 3.59 -10.89 -15.46
C GLU A 54 4.88 -10.34 -16.07
N PHE A 55 5.26 -9.12 -15.71
CA PHE A 55 6.53 -8.53 -16.15
C PHE A 55 7.74 -9.32 -15.61
N LEU A 56 7.73 -9.68 -14.33
CA LEU A 56 8.78 -10.50 -13.72
C LEU A 56 8.85 -11.89 -14.35
N HIS A 57 7.69 -12.52 -14.59
CA HIS A 57 7.59 -13.81 -15.26
C HIS A 57 8.22 -13.76 -16.66
N LYS A 58 7.88 -12.76 -17.47
CA LYS A 58 8.49 -12.54 -18.80
C LYS A 58 10.00 -12.28 -18.76
N LYS A 59 10.51 -11.77 -17.65
CA LYS A 59 11.96 -11.56 -17.43
C LYS A 59 12.66 -12.79 -16.85
N GLY A 60 11.92 -13.85 -16.52
CA GLY A 60 12.45 -15.02 -15.82
C GLY A 60 12.94 -14.68 -14.40
N GLU A 61 12.35 -13.66 -13.78
CA GLU A 61 12.72 -13.22 -12.43
C GLU A 61 11.82 -13.85 -11.38
N ASP A 62 12.42 -14.41 -10.32
CA ASP A 62 11.69 -15.00 -9.20
C ASP A 62 11.08 -13.89 -8.31
N PRO A 63 9.74 -13.86 -8.09
CA PRO A 63 9.08 -12.93 -7.17
C PRO A 63 9.65 -12.92 -5.75
N ALA A 64 10.25 -14.01 -5.28
CA ALA A 64 10.90 -14.07 -3.97
C ALA A 64 12.05 -13.05 -3.83
N ASN A 65 12.78 -12.75 -4.92
CA ASN A 65 13.82 -11.71 -4.95
C ASN A 65 13.27 -10.29 -4.75
N TYR A 66 11.97 -10.11 -5.01
CA TYR A 66 11.24 -8.88 -4.77
C TYR A 66 10.62 -8.87 -3.36
N GLY A 67 10.81 -9.93 -2.57
CA GLY A 67 10.23 -10.09 -1.24
C GLY A 67 8.75 -10.46 -1.28
N ILE A 68 8.24 -10.86 -2.45
CA ILE A 68 6.95 -11.51 -2.59
C ILE A 68 7.15 -12.98 -2.18
N SER A 69 7.23 -13.20 -0.87
CA SER A 69 7.50 -14.51 -0.28
C SER A 69 6.96 -14.59 1.15
N TRP A 70 6.82 -15.82 1.64
CA TRP A 70 6.41 -16.10 3.02
C TRP A 70 7.57 -16.00 4.03
N ASN A 71 8.78 -15.67 3.56
CA ASN A 71 9.96 -15.59 4.42
C ASN A 71 9.77 -14.55 5.52
N HIS A 72 10.12 -14.94 6.74
CA HIS A 72 10.02 -14.10 7.93
C HIS A 72 8.61 -13.53 8.21
N LEU A 73 7.54 -14.14 7.67
CA LEU A 73 6.16 -13.68 7.86
C LEU A 73 5.83 -13.49 9.35
N GLY A 74 6.14 -14.47 10.20
CA GLY A 74 5.86 -14.37 11.65
C GLY A 74 6.51 -13.15 12.30
N ARG A 75 7.77 -12.86 11.98
CA ARG A 75 8.46 -11.64 12.47
C ARG A 75 7.82 -10.37 11.91
N GLY A 76 7.40 -10.39 10.64
CA GLY A 76 6.70 -9.29 10.00
C GLY A 76 5.34 -9.01 10.63
N VAL A 77 4.56 -10.04 10.94
CA VAL A 77 3.27 -9.94 11.63
C VAL A 77 3.45 -9.36 13.03
N VAL A 78 4.42 -9.86 13.81
CA VAL A 78 4.72 -9.30 15.14
C VAL A 78 5.08 -7.81 15.02
N LEU A 79 5.93 -7.44 14.06
CA LEU A 79 6.26 -6.03 13.83
C LEU A 79 5.03 -5.19 13.46
N ALA A 80 4.14 -5.71 12.60
CA ALA A 80 2.90 -5.05 12.23
C ALA A 80 2.00 -4.80 13.45
N LEU A 81 1.85 -5.80 14.32
CA LEU A 81 1.04 -5.69 15.54
C LEU A 81 1.63 -4.69 16.54
N VAL A 82 2.96 -4.68 16.70
CA VAL A 82 3.65 -3.68 17.53
C VAL A 82 3.43 -2.27 16.99
N LEU A 83 3.57 -2.07 15.68
CA LEU A 83 3.32 -0.77 15.05
C LEU A 83 1.86 -0.34 15.19
N ALA A 84 0.90 -1.26 15.02
CA ALA A 84 -0.51 -0.98 15.24
C ALA A 84 -0.78 -0.57 16.69
N ALA A 85 -0.23 -1.32 17.67
CA ALA A 85 -0.38 -0.99 19.09
C ALA A 85 0.21 0.38 19.46
N ILE A 86 1.28 0.81 18.78
CA ILE A 86 1.90 2.13 19.00
C ILE A 86 1.12 3.24 18.30
N THR A 87 0.67 3.01 17.06
CA THR A 87 0.15 4.07 16.19
C THR A 87 -1.36 4.26 16.30
N PHE A 88 -2.13 3.20 16.55
CA PHE A 88 -3.60 3.28 16.52
C PHE A 88 -4.19 4.05 17.71
N PRO A 89 -3.71 3.88 18.96
CA PRO A 89 -4.22 4.65 20.11
C PRO A 89 -4.09 6.17 19.93
N PRO A 90 -2.93 6.75 19.53
CA PRO A 90 -2.85 8.19 19.28
C PRO A 90 -3.53 8.62 17.98
N TYR A 91 -3.69 7.70 16.99
CA TYR A 91 -4.41 8.01 15.76
C TYR A 91 -5.91 8.29 15.99
N MET A 92 -6.54 7.60 16.94
CA MET A 92 -7.96 7.79 17.24
C MET A 92 -8.35 9.22 17.69
N PRO A 93 -7.70 9.85 18.69
CA PRO A 93 -7.98 11.25 19.03
C PRO A 93 -7.54 12.22 17.92
N ALA A 94 -6.46 11.92 17.19
CA ALA A 94 -6.05 12.74 16.03
C ALA A 94 -7.10 12.72 14.92
N TYR A 95 -7.67 11.55 14.61
CA TYR A 95 -8.77 11.37 13.67
C TYR A 95 -10.01 12.14 14.12
N LYS A 96 -10.38 12.00 15.40
CA LYS A 96 -11.51 12.73 16.00
C LYS A 96 -11.34 14.25 15.84
N TRP A 97 -10.15 14.77 16.13
CA TRP A 97 -9.82 16.18 15.99
C TRP A 97 -9.83 16.65 14.52
N TRP A 98 -9.15 15.92 13.64
CA TRP A 98 -9.02 16.25 12.21
C TRP A 98 -10.39 16.36 11.51
N PHE A 99 -11.30 15.44 11.82
CA PHE A 99 -12.65 15.43 11.27
C PHE A 99 -13.67 16.23 12.10
N GLY A 100 -13.21 17.01 13.09
CA GLY A 100 -14.06 17.87 13.92
C GLY A 100 -15.21 17.11 14.59
N ARG A 101 -14.94 15.91 15.12
CA ARG A 101 -15.94 15.04 15.74
C ARG A 101 -16.03 15.35 17.23
N THR A 102 -17.23 15.70 17.69
CA THR A 102 -17.49 15.99 19.11
C THR A 102 -18.04 14.78 19.87
N ARG A 103 -18.78 13.91 19.18
CA ARG A 103 -19.41 12.72 19.76
C ARG A 103 -18.38 11.73 20.33
N PRO A 104 -18.73 10.97 21.37
CA PRO A 104 -18.00 9.78 21.78
C PRO A 104 -17.93 8.76 20.64
N PHE A 105 -16.92 7.90 20.67
CA PHE A 105 -16.85 6.76 19.77
C PHE A 105 -17.87 5.70 20.19
N ASP A 106 -18.60 5.16 19.23
CA ASP A 106 -19.57 4.08 19.45
C ASP A 106 -19.32 2.95 18.44
N LEU A 107 -19.00 1.74 18.91
CA LEU A 107 -18.59 0.67 18.00
C LEU A 107 -19.81 0.03 17.34
N HIS A 108 -20.06 0.38 16.08
CA HIS A 108 -21.13 -0.21 15.28
C HIS A 108 -20.60 -0.75 13.95
N LEU A 109 -20.40 -2.06 13.86
CA LEU A 109 -19.87 -2.70 12.65
C LEU A 109 -21.01 -3.37 11.85
N PRO A 110 -21.10 -3.15 10.53
CA PRO A 110 -22.09 -3.85 9.72
C PRO A 110 -21.78 -5.35 9.64
N SER A 111 -22.79 -6.16 9.34
CA SER A 111 -22.60 -7.61 9.14
C SER A 111 -21.63 -7.94 7.99
N THR A 112 -21.48 -7.03 7.02
CA THR A 112 -20.54 -7.12 5.90
C THR A 112 -19.10 -6.79 6.28
N PHE A 113 -18.82 -6.32 7.49
CA PHE A 113 -17.49 -5.86 7.90
C PHE A 113 -16.38 -6.91 7.65
N TRP A 114 -16.69 -8.19 7.86
CA TRP A 114 -15.71 -9.26 7.61
C TRP A 114 -15.37 -9.44 6.13
N GLN A 115 -16.30 -9.13 5.23
CA GLN A 115 -16.04 -9.11 3.79
C GLN A 115 -15.09 -7.96 3.44
N GLU A 116 -15.26 -6.79 4.07
CA GLU A 116 -14.35 -5.66 3.92
C GLU A 116 -12.96 -5.98 4.44
N VAL A 117 -12.83 -6.64 5.60
CA VAL A 117 -11.54 -7.11 6.14
C VAL A 117 -10.81 -7.97 5.11
N VAL A 118 -11.49 -8.98 4.55
CA VAL A 118 -10.90 -9.84 3.50
C VAL A 118 -10.53 -9.02 2.26
N GLY A 119 -11.39 -8.08 1.85
CA GLY A 119 -11.13 -7.16 0.75
C GLY A 119 -9.87 -6.30 0.97
N TYR A 120 -9.69 -5.75 2.16
CA TYR A 120 -8.50 -4.95 2.50
C TYR A 120 -7.22 -5.79 2.40
N PHE A 121 -7.24 -7.04 2.86
CA PHE A 121 -6.07 -7.91 2.71
C PHE A 121 -5.79 -8.29 1.25
N LEU A 122 -6.78 -8.80 0.53
CA LEU A 122 -6.57 -9.47 -0.76
C LEU A 122 -6.67 -8.55 -1.97
N LEU A 123 -7.49 -7.52 -1.91
CA LEU A 123 -7.78 -6.64 -3.04
C LEU A 123 -7.06 -5.29 -2.94
N VAL A 124 -6.60 -4.90 -1.74
CA VAL A 124 -5.93 -3.62 -1.51
C VAL A 124 -4.48 -3.84 -1.08
N ALA A 125 -4.25 -4.27 0.16
CA ALA A 125 -2.93 -4.31 0.76
C ALA A 125 -1.98 -5.27 0.04
N LEU A 126 -2.38 -6.51 -0.25
CA LEU A 126 -1.51 -7.47 -0.94
C LEU A 126 -1.09 -6.97 -2.33
N PRO A 127 -2.01 -6.59 -3.24
CA PRO A 127 -1.64 -6.03 -4.54
C PRO A 127 -0.78 -4.78 -4.47
N GLU A 128 -1.15 -3.81 -3.64
CA GLU A 128 -0.42 -2.55 -3.54
C GLU A 128 0.98 -2.77 -2.98
N GLU A 129 1.14 -3.58 -1.93
CA GLU A 129 2.47 -3.87 -1.39
C GLU A 129 3.31 -4.71 -2.36
N ALA A 130 2.72 -5.63 -3.13
CA ALA A 130 3.43 -6.34 -4.19
C ALA A 130 3.94 -5.39 -5.28
N PHE A 131 3.14 -4.41 -5.69
CA PHE A 131 3.52 -3.42 -6.70
C PHE A 131 4.55 -2.42 -6.19
N TYR A 132 4.26 -1.75 -5.07
CA TYR A 132 5.08 -0.66 -4.58
C TYR A 132 6.31 -1.17 -3.83
N ARG A 133 6.15 -2.06 -2.85
CA ARG A 133 7.24 -2.47 -1.95
C ARG A 133 7.98 -3.68 -2.49
N GLY A 134 7.26 -4.55 -3.19
CA GLY A 134 7.82 -5.65 -3.95
C GLY A 134 8.58 -5.12 -5.16
N TYR A 135 7.85 -4.77 -6.22
CA TYR A 135 8.42 -4.39 -7.51
C TYR A 135 9.16 -3.03 -7.48
N LEU A 136 8.45 -1.90 -7.31
CA LEU A 136 9.04 -0.57 -7.51
C LEU A 136 10.22 -0.30 -6.58
N GLN A 137 10.07 -0.52 -5.27
CA GLN A 137 11.13 -0.26 -4.29
C GLN A 137 12.38 -1.10 -4.56
N THR A 138 12.20 -2.38 -4.92
CA THR A 138 13.33 -3.29 -5.24
C THR A 138 14.04 -2.87 -6.52
N ARG A 139 13.30 -2.47 -7.57
CA ARG A 139 13.91 -1.93 -8.80
C ARG A 139 14.64 -0.62 -8.49
N LEU A 140 14.05 0.27 -7.71
CA LEU A 140 14.66 1.57 -7.37
C LEU A 140 15.88 1.45 -6.43
N ASP A 141 16.00 0.38 -5.64
CA ASP A 141 17.26 0.01 -4.96
C ASP A 141 18.40 -0.29 -5.97
N GLY A 142 18.02 -0.73 -7.17
CA GLY A 142 18.88 -0.84 -8.35
C GLY A 142 19.47 0.51 -8.80
N VAL A 143 18.75 1.61 -8.55
CA VAL A 143 19.11 2.98 -8.95
C VAL A 143 19.81 3.72 -7.81
N PHE A 144 19.23 3.72 -6.61
CA PHE A 144 19.72 4.45 -5.44
C PHE A 144 20.58 3.55 -4.55
N LYS A 145 21.89 3.52 -4.80
CA LYS A 145 22.82 2.63 -4.08
C LYS A 145 23.15 3.07 -2.65
N LYS A 146 23.09 4.38 -2.36
CA LYS A 146 23.39 4.91 -1.04
C LYS A 146 22.26 4.55 -0.07
N LYS A 147 22.62 3.86 1.01
CA LYS A 147 21.70 3.47 2.08
C LYS A 147 22.22 3.95 3.43
N VAL A 148 21.30 4.23 4.33
CA VAL A 148 21.56 4.53 5.74
C VAL A 148 20.80 3.54 6.62
N ARG A 149 21.37 3.22 7.77
CA ARG A 149 20.77 2.30 8.75
C ARG A 149 19.77 3.06 9.61
N VAL A 150 18.49 2.73 9.54
CA VAL A 150 17.42 3.33 10.36
C VAL A 150 16.67 2.22 11.08
N LEU A 151 16.76 2.20 12.42
CA LEU A 151 16.05 1.26 13.29
C LEU A 151 16.15 -0.22 12.86
N GLY A 152 17.34 -0.62 12.38
CA GLY A 152 17.63 -2.00 11.98
C GLY A 152 17.31 -2.35 10.52
N ALA A 153 16.94 -1.37 9.68
CA ALA A 153 16.75 -1.54 8.25
C ALA A 153 17.71 -0.65 7.45
N ASP A 154 18.17 -1.12 6.29
CA ASP A 154 18.99 -0.34 5.37
C ASP A 154 18.09 0.32 4.33
N VAL A 155 17.89 1.64 4.46
CA VAL A 155 16.95 2.41 3.65
C VAL A 155 17.68 3.47 2.84
N GLY A 156 17.19 3.75 1.63
CA GLY A 156 17.73 4.78 0.73
C GLY A 156 16.62 5.59 0.08
N TRP A 157 16.97 6.35 -0.96
CA TRP A 157 16.02 7.18 -1.70
C TRP A 157 14.89 6.38 -2.37
N SER A 158 15.09 5.09 -2.64
CA SER A 158 14.04 4.18 -3.12
C SER A 158 12.82 4.16 -2.21
N LEU A 159 13.00 4.23 -0.89
CA LEU A 159 11.93 4.29 0.10
C LEU A 159 11.06 5.54 -0.09
N VAL A 160 11.73 6.69 -0.18
CA VAL A 160 11.08 8.00 -0.30
C VAL A 160 10.37 8.13 -1.64
N VAL A 161 11.05 7.79 -2.74
CA VAL A 161 10.50 7.88 -4.09
C VAL A 161 9.31 6.93 -4.27
N THR A 162 9.41 5.68 -3.80
CA THR A 162 8.30 4.73 -3.88
C THR A 162 7.10 5.22 -3.08
N SER A 163 7.32 5.78 -1.88
CA SER A 163 6.25 6.33 -1.05
C SER A 163 5.61 7.57 -1.67
N ALA A 164 6.39 8.40 -2.38
CA ALA A 164 5.87 9.53 -3.14
C ALA A 164 5.01 9.06 -4.33
N LEU A 165 5.49 8.07 -5.10
CA LEU A 165 4.71 7.47 -6.20
C LEU A 165 3.43 6.80 -5.71
N PHE A 166 3.48 6.17 -4.53
CA PHE A 166 2.30 5.61 -3.86
C PHE A 166 1.27 6.70 -3.57
N ALA A 167 1.69 7.79 -2.92
CA ALA A 167 0.82 8.92 -2.60
C ALA A 167 0.24 9.60 -3.84
N LEU A 168 1.08 9.83 -4.86
CA LEU A 168 0.64 10.40 -6.14
C LEU A 168 -0.34 9.49 -6.87
N GLY A 169 -0.16 8.17 -6.80
CA GLY A 169 -1.08 7.20 -7.40
C GLY A 169 -2.49 7.27 -6.83
N HIS A 170 -2.63 7.71 -5.57
CA HIS A 170 -3.94 7.90 -4.95
C HIS A 170 -4.70 9.13 -5.49
N LEU A 171 -4.04 10.03 -6.23
CA LEU A 171 -4.70 11.17 -6.87
C LEU A 171 -5.58 10.80 -8.07
N VAL A 172 -5.66 9.51 -8.43
CA VAL A 172 -6.76 9.01 -9.30
C VAL A 172 -8.12 9.39 -8.70
N GLU A 173 -8.21 9.45 -7.37
CA GLU A 173 -9.25 10.20 -6.69
C GLU A 173 -8.74 11.65 -6.48
N PRO A 174 -9.32 12.68 -7.12
CA PRO A 174 -8.78 14.04 -7.17
C PRO A 174 -8.94 14.79 -5.82
N ARG A 175 -8.23 14.32 -4.81
CA ARG A 175 -8.35 14.71 -3.40
C ARG A 175 -6.97 14.84 -2.77
N LEU A 176 -6.60 16.06 -2.37
CA LEU A 176 -5.26 16.34 -1.84
C LEU A 176 -4.99 15.64 -0.50
N ASP A 177 -6.02 15.36 0.31
CA ASP A 177 -5.86 14.63 1.57
C ASP A 177 -5.30 13.21 1.37
N LYS A 178 -5.48 12.63 0.18
CA LYS A 178 -4.92 11.32 -0.18
C LYS A 178 -3.40 11.31 -0.24
N LEU A 179 -2.74 12.46 -0.42
CA LEU A 179 -1.28 12.55 -0.37
C LEU A 179 -0.72 12.19 1.01
N GLY A 180 -1.56 12.22 2.07
CA GLY A 180 -1.18 11.75 3.39
C GLY A 180 -0.76 10.27 3.43
N THR A 181 -1.15 9.46 2.44
CA THR A 181 -0.71 8.05 2.28
C THR A 181 0.81 7.92 2.07
N PHE A 182 1.52 9.02 1.79
CA PHE A 182 2.98 9.09 1.79
C PHE A 182 3.57 8.59 3.12
N PHE A 183 3.04 9.03 4.26
CA PHE A 183 3.58 8.74 5.58
C PHE A 183 3.48 7.25 5.98
N PRO A 184 2.30 6.59 5.96
CA PRO A 184 2.24 5.15 6.18
C PRO A 184 3.03 4.40 5.09
N GLY A 185 3.10 4.96 3.87
CA GLY A 185 3.91 4.39 2.80
C GLY A 185 5.40 4.26 3.11
N LEU A 186 5.97 5.21 3.86
CA LEU A 186 7.34 5.12 4.39
C LEU A 186 7.49 3.99 5.40
N VAL A 187 6.48 3.77 6.26
CA VAL A 187 6.51 2.69 7.25
C VAL A 187 6.44 1.33 6.54
N PHE A 188 5.56 1.16 5.55
CA PHE A 188 5.44 -0.06 4.77
C PHE A 188 6.76 -0.43 4.07
N GLY A 189 7.39 0.56 3.42
CA GLY A 189 8.67 0.34 2.74
C GLY A 189 9.83 0.08 3.71
N TRP A 190 9.83 0.72 4.90
CA TRP A 190 10.78 0.41 5.97
C TRP A 190 10.59 -1.00 6.53
N MET A 191 9.34 -1.44 6.74
CA MET A 191 9.04 -2.81 7.18
C MET A 191 9.58 -3.81 6.17
N ARG A 192 9.32 -3.60 4.87
CA ARG A 192 9.86 -4.44 3.80
C ARG A 192 11.39 -4.49 3.80
N ALA A 193 12.06 -3.37 4.05
CA ALA A 193 13.53 -3.32 4.15
C ALA A 193 14.04 -4.06 5.40
N ARG A 194 13.29 -4.02 6.50
CA ARG A 194 13.66 -4.67 7.78
C ARG A 194 13.46 -6.19 7.76
N THR A 195 12.40 -6.67 7.10
CA THR A 195 12.00 -8.09 7.14
C THR A 195 12.46 -8.88 5.92
N GLY A 196 12.78 -8.20 4.81
CA GLY A 196 13.08 -8.88 3.54
C GLY A 196 11.85 -9.36 2.76
N SER A 197 10.64 -9.21 3.32
CA SER A 197 9.36 -9.64 2.70
C SER A 197 8.28 -8.58 2.84
N ILE A 198 7.35 -8.53 1.87
CA ILE A 198 6.18 -7.64 1.93
C ILE A 198 5.15 -8.10 2.96
N GLY A 199 5.20 -9.35 3.44
CA GLY A 199 4.12 -9.93 4.26
C GLY A 199 3.78 -9.12 5.52
N GLY A 200 4.79 -8.60 6.23
CA GLY A 200 4.56 -7.71 7.36
C GLY A 200 3.93 -6.37 6.96
N ALA A 201 4.37 -5.80 5.82
CA ALA A 201 3.81 -4.56 5.29
C ALA A 201 2.35 -4.74 4.84
N VAL A 202 2.01 -5.87 4.20
CA VAL A 202 0.63 -6.24 3.84
C VAL A 202 -0.27 -6.26 5.07
N VAL A 203 0.19 -6.91 6.15
CA VAL A 203 -0.59 -7.01 7.39
C VAL A 203 -0.77 -5.63 8.01
N PHE A 204 0.29 -4.83 8.14
CA PHE A 204 0.17 -3.51 8.74
C PHE A 204 -0.69 -2.56 7.88
N HIS A 205 -0.56 -2.61 6.56
CA HIS A 205 -1.37 -1.83 5.63
C HIS A 205 -2.85 -2.18 5.78
N ALA A 206 -3.22 -3.46 5.70
CA ALA A 206 -4.60 -3.89 5.89
C ALA A 206 -5.14 -3.48 7.27
N LEU A 207 -4.34 -3.59 8.33
CA LEU A 207 -4.74 -3.13 9.67
C LEU A 207 -5.00 -1.62 9.72
N CYS A 208 -4.21 -0.80 9.02
CA CYS A 208 -4.45 0.64 8.92
C CYS A 208 -5.80 0.94 8.25
N ASP A 209 -6.12 0.25 7.15
CA ASP A 209 -7.40 0.43 6.45
C ASP A 209 -8.58 -0.01 7.30
N ILE A 210 -8.46 -1.19 7.94
CA ILE A 210 -9.46 -1.72 8.87
C ILE A 210 -9.67 -0.74 10.03
N TRP A 211 -8.60 -0.19 10.60
CA TRP A 211 -8.70 0.77 11.71
C TRP A 211 -9.37 2.06 11.26
N ALA A 212 -9.00 2.61 10.11
CA ALA A 212 -9.66 3.78 9.54
C ALA A 212 -11.16 3.54 9.30
N GLN A 213 -11.53 2.33 8.86
CA GLN A 213 -12.92 1.93 8.64
C GLN A 213 -13.69 1.76 9.95
N VAL A 214 -13.10 1.15 10.98
CA VAL A 214 -13.67 1.06 12.33
C VAL A 214 -13.92 2.46 12.90
N LEU A 215 -12.96 3.38 12.79
CA LEU A 215 -13.12 4.77 13.21
C LEU A 215 -14.20 5.50 12.40
N ARG A 216 -14.28 5.23 11.09
CA ARG A 216 -15.34 5.76 10.24
C ARG A 216 -16.70 5.32 10.76
N TYR A 217 -16.92 4.02 10.97
CA TYR A 217 -18.20 3.54 11.48
C TYR A 217 -18.54 4.10 12.85
N GLY A 218 -17.57 4.19 13.76
CA GLY A 218 -17.85 4.63 15.11
C GLY A 218 -17.98 6.13 15.33
N TYR A 219 -17.49 6.97 14.40
CA TYR A 219 -17.69 8.42 14.44
C TYR A 219 -18.69 8.95 13.41
N PHE A 220 -18.97 8.18 12.36
CA PHE A 220 -19.92 8.48 11.29
C PHE A 220 -20.91 7.33 11.11
N PRO A 221 -21.76 7.03 12.12
CA PRO A 221 -22.82 6.05 11.95
C PRO A 221 -23.69 6.47 10.75
N SER A 222 -23.91 5.55 9.81
CA SER A 222 -24.87 5.76 8.74
C SER A 222 -26.22 6.06 9.37
N ILE A 223 -26.79 7.21 9.05
CA ILE A 223 -28.20 7.44 9.28
C ILE A 223 -28.90 6.42 8.37
N GLY A 224 -29.51 5.40 8.99
CA GLY A 224 -30.36 4.44 8.28
C GLY A 224 -31.50 5.13 7.57
#